data_AF-A0A3P7ZEN6-F1
#
_entry.id   AF-A0A3P7ZEN6-F1
#
_cell.length_a   1.000
_cell.length_b   1.000
_cell.length_c   1.000
_cell.angle_alpha   90.00
_cell.angle_beta   90.00
_cell.angle_gamma   90.00
#
_symmetry.space_group_name_H-M   'P 1'
#
loop_
_entity.id
_entity.type
_entity.pdbx_description
1 polymer ?
#
loop_
_entity_poly.entity_id
_entity_poly.type
_entity_poly.pdbx_seq_one_letter_code
_entity_poly.pdbx_strand_id
1 'polypeptide(L)'
;MVASCVVVDQLKQVIGRFATIEELPHSFDDTLVDGLIGNINMSDPPVSEFVKESFQSLDFESSASMVVSLLLRLYEKYCQRPASHDAGIADQLARAEVLLEQSRPAKVLSDLFTVYTTCHRLRQQGEWENVIFWCVSHFPSDELTLFLRRKIEDFLCMTEGEDVESLIVSSMSDLFCCTDSAHVLNGTARILLHFAGRLSTHEIQLIVETVQTGGVVGDVVYQLVATVRPDMTLMDDLNPSKWNNETARCQTIIKLTQLSSNNSFQELQSYLPGICRILMDRRRAPLSDLQEMLTKLQPRLSVAELATVLDSLFPRLLESPCLLEAICKARGPDFLNDPSMANIRDRLAVEITKAISHSDWEVRDTALEIGAAVPCFRPMLGPLPPLVRFDPSPYVRAAALRCMVLDEKYHQDELPQLCENVVMLDADAEPRLVAVQYLHKTLAANIRHVFRILPKAIEDTDDEVRRLMIEMCSTLLVVEEFAEETEKELQEWTEDSEIGAAVRAVLGEPPVEHADPVEHILTDMMNALRIHFEDTIDCY
;
A
#
# COMPACT_ATOMS: atom_id res chain seq x y z
N MET A 1 -8.01 40.17 0.90
CA MET A 1 -7.79 40.98 -0.33
C MET A 1 -6.34 41.45 -0.51
N VAL A 2 -5.56 41.75 0.55
CA VAL A 2 -4.13 42.11 0.37
C VAL A 2 -3.26 40.87 0.10
N ALA A 3 -3.48 39.77 0.84
CA ALA A 3 -2.72 38.52 0.67
C ALA A 3 -2.88 37.86 -0.72
N SER A 4 -4.08 37.92 -1.32
CA SER A 4 -4.37 37.34 -2.64
C SER A 4 -3.58 37.99 -3.79
N CYS A 5 -3.26 39.29 -3.68
CA CYS A 5 -2.43 39.99 -4.65
C CYS A 5 -0.95 39.57 -4.53
N VAL A 6 -0.49 39.32 -3.30
CA VAL A 6 0.89 38.91 -3.02
C VAL A 6 1.17 37.52 -3.61
N VAL A 7 0.25 36.56 -3.42
CA VAL A 7 0.38 35.20 -3.98
C VAL A 7 0.47 35.23 -5.52
N VAL A 8 -0.37 36.01 -6.20
CA VAL A 8 -0.32 36.14 -7.66
C VAL A 8 1.01 36.75 -8.12
N ASP A 9 1.50 37.78 -7.44
CA ASP A 9 2.77 38.41 -7.80
C ASP A 9 3.98 37.50 -7.53
N GLN A 10 3.93 36.68 -6.48
CA GLN A 10 4.94 35.65 -6.21
C GLN A 10 4.89 34.52 -7.25
N LEU A 11 3.70 34.06 -7.65
CA LEU A 11 3.55 33.07 -8.72
C LEU A 11 4.12 33.56 -10.04
N LYS A 12 3.87 34.82 -10.42
CA LYS A 12 4.49 35.44 -11.61
C LYS A 12 6.01 35.41 -11.54
N GLN A 13 6.59 35.69 -10.36
CA GLN A 13 8.03 35.65 -10.17
C GLN A 13 8.58 34.22 -10.30
N VAL A 14 7.93 33.24 -9.67
CA VAL A 14 8.32 31.82 -9.76
C VAL A 14 8.26 31.33 -11.21
N ILE A 15 7.14 31.57 -11.91
CA ILE A 15 6.98 31.21 -13.33
C ILE A 15 8.05 31.90 -14.19
N GLY A 16 8.33 33.19 -13.95
CA GLY A 16 9.38 33.91 -14.65
C GLY A 16 10.78 33.33 -14.42
N ARG A 17 11.05 32.75 -13.25
CA ARG A 17 12.32 32.05 -12.95
C ARG A 17 12.39 30.67 -13.57
N PHE A 18 11.27 29.96 -13.66
CA PHE A 18 11.21 28.66 -14.35
C PHE A 18 11.25 28.78 -15.88
N ALA A 19 11.05 29.96 -16.46
CA ALA A 19 10.97 30.17 -17.90
C ALA A 19 12.19 29.70 -18.70
N THR A 20 13.33 29.46 -18.05
CA THR A 20 14.57 28.97 -18.69
C THR A 20 15.01 27.60 -18.15
N ILE A 21 14.18 26.92 -17.35
CA ILE A 21 14.55 25.69 -16.62
C ILE A 21 13.80 24.50 -17.23
N GLU A 22 14.56 23.54 -17.78
CA GLU A 22 14.00 22.29 -18.32
C GLU A 22 13.80 21.22 -17.23
N GLU A 23 14.71 21.14 -16.25
CA GLU A 23 14.62 20.20 -15.12
C GLU A 23 15.00 20.92 -13.82
N LEU A 24 14.36 20.53 -12.70
CA LEU A 24 14.67 21.12 -11.39
C LEU A 24 16.12 20.82 -11.00
N PRO A 25 16.87 21.80 -10.47
CA PRO A 25 18.20 21.56 -9.92
C PRO A 25 18.13 20.54 -8.78
N HIS A 26 19.16 19.70 -8.61
CA HIS A 26 19.21 18.71 -7.52
C HIS A 26 19.10 19.28 -6.10
N SER A 27 19.37 20.57 -5.92
CA SER A 27 19.24 21.27 -4.64
C SER A 27 17.86 21.89 -4.42
N PHE A 28 16.98 21.83 -5.42
CA PHE A 28 15.62 22.30 -5.29
C PHE A 28 14.79 21.20 -4.63
N ASP A 29 14.04 21.56 -3.59
CA ASP A 29 13.13 20.63 -2.94
C ASP A 29 11.85 20.50 -3.77
N ASP A 30 11.74 19.39 -4.51
CA ASP A 30 10.59 19.07 -5.35
C ASP A 30 9.26 19.05 -4.57
N THR A 31 9.30 18.79 -3.26
CA THR A 31 8.09 18.78 -2.41
C THR A 31 7.44 20.16 -2.30
N LEU A 32 8.18 21.24 -2.58
CA LEU A 32 7.63 22.60 -2.61
C LEU A 32 6.59 22.78 -3.71
N VAL A 33 6.78 22.14 -4.88
CA VAL A 33 5.77 22.20 -5.95
C VAL A 33 4.51 21.46 -5.51
N ASP A 34 4.66 20.27 -4.91
CA ASP A 34 3.52 19.49 -4.40
C ASP A 34 2.79 20.24 -3.28
N GLY A 35 3.54 20.87 -2.38
CA GLY A 35 3.02 21.72 -1.31
C GLY A 35 2.27 22.94 -1.86
N LEU A 36 2.79 23.61 -2.89
CA LEU A 36 2.11 24.73 -3.55
C LEU A 36 0.80 24.24 -4.18
N ILE A 37 0.84 23.17 -4.95
CA ILE A 37 -0.36 22.62 -5.60
C ILE A 37 -1.36 22.14 -4.55
N GLY A 38 -0.94 21.59 -3.41
CA GLY A 38 -1.84 21.20 -2.32
C GLY A 38 -2.54 22.39 -1.67
N ASN A 39 -1.80 23.45 -1.37
CA ASN A 39 -2.28 24.55 -0.52
C ASN A 39 -2.88 25.73 -1.29
N ILE A 40 -2.60 25.89 -2.59
CA ILE A 40 -3.09 27.04 -3.36
C ILE A 40 -4.63 27.09 -3.44
N ASN A 41 -5.23 28.22 -3.07
CA ASN A 41 -6.68 28.36 -3.05
C ASN A 41 -7.25 28.78 -4.41
N MET A 42 -7.66 27.81 -5.23
CA MET A 42 -8.29 28.08 -6.53
C MET A 42 -9.69 28.70 -6.42
N SER A 43 -10.29 28.82 -5.23
CA SER A 43 -11.54 29.56 -5.03
C SER A 43 -11.34 31.08 -5.05
N ASP A 44 -10.10 31.54 -4.89
CA ASP A 44 -9.74 32.94 -4.93
C ASP A 44 -9.75 33.47 -6.39
N PRO A 45 -10.63 34.44 -6.74
CA PRO A 45 -10.80 34.89 -8.12
C PRO A 45 -9.51 35.33 -8.82
N PRO A 46 -8.65 36.19 -8.22
CA PRO A 46 -7.42 36.66 -8.86
C PRO A 46 -6.44 35.52 -9.17
N VAL A 47 -6.32 34.54 -8.29
CA VAL A 47 -5.46 33.36 -8.51
C VAL A 47 -6.02 32.52 -9.65
N SER A 48 -7.34 32.27 -9.66
CA SER A 48 -7.98 31.46 -10.69
C SER A 48 -7.96 32.12 -12.08
N GLU A 49 -8.17 33.45 -12.15
CA GLU A 49 -8.07 34.22 -13.40
C GLU A 49 -6.62 34.21 -13.91
N PHE A 50 -5.64 34.42 -13.02
CA PHE A 50 -4.22 34.37 -13.39
C PHE A 50 -3.81 33.01 -13.97
N VAL A 51 -4.20 31.90 -13.34
CA VAL A 51 -3.88 30.54 -13.82
C VAL A 51 -4.52 30.29 -15.19
N LYS A 52 -5.79 30.68 -15.36
CA LYS A 52 -6.50 30.55 -16.63
C LYS A 52 -5.81 31.35 -17.75
N GLU A 53 -5.52 32.63 -17.52
CA GLU A 53 -4.87 33.50 -18.52
C GLU A 53 -3.45 33.02 -18.84
N SER A 54 -2.70 32.58 -17.83
CA SER A 54 -1.34 32.06 -18.00
C SER A 54 -1.35 30.80 -18.87
N PHE A 55 -2.26 29.85 -18.62
CA PHE A 55 -2.39 28.65 -19.44
C PHE A 55 -2.84 28.97 -20.87
N GLN A 56 -3.79 29.90 -21.04
CA GLN A 56 -4.26 30.32 -22.36
C GLN A 56 -3.18 31.03 -23.19
N SER A 57 -2.32 31.82 -22.54
CA SER A 57 -1.22 32.52 -23.21
C SER A 57 0.05 31.68 -23.39
N LEU A 58 0.11 30.49 -22.80
CA LEU A 58 1.29 29.62 -22.85
C LEU A 58 1.57 29.14 -24.28
N ASP A 59 2.83 29.23 -24.68
CA ASP A 59 3.34 28.61 -25.90
C ASP A 59 3.99 27.27 -25.54
N PHE A 60 3.25 26.18 -25.77
CA PHE A 60 3.70 24.81 -25.46
C PHE A 60 4.89 24.36 -26.31
N GLU A 61 5.18 25.00 -27.44
CA GLU A 61 6.30 24.63 -28.30
C GLU A 61 7.62 25.21 -27.78
N SER A 62 7.61 26.47 -27.34
CA SER A 62 8.83 27.18 -26.97
C SER A 62 9.08 27.32 -25.47
N SER A 63 8.06 27.13 -24.63
CA SER A 63 8.22 27.29 -23.17
C SER A 63 9.04 26.16 -22.56
N ALA A 64 9.79 26.48 -21.51
CA ALA A 64 10.59 25.50 -20.78
C ALA A 64 9.71 24.48 -20.02
N SER A 65 10.20 23.25 -19.90
CA SER A 65 9.43 22.12 -19.34
C SER A 65 8.90 22.37 -17.92
N MET A 66 9.64 23.09 -17.07
CA MET A 66 9.17 23.40 -15.71
C MET A 66 7.99 24.37 -15.67
N VAL A 67 7.95 25.36 -16.57
CA VAL A 67 6.79 26.25 -16.69
C VAL A 67 5.58 25.48 -17.16
N VAL A 68 5.76 24.63 -18.18
CA VAL A 68 4.68 23.82 -18.73
C VAL A 68 4.12 22.87 -17.66
N SER A 69 4.99 22.14 -16.95
CA SER A 69 4.60 21.23 -15.86
C SER A 69 3.85 21.95 -14.73
N LEU A 70 4.39 23.07 -14.23
CA LEU A 70 3.72 23.84 -13.17
C LEU A 70 2.34 24.35 -13.61
N LEU A 71 2.24 24.89 -14.82
CA LEU A 71 0.98 25.41 -15.34
C LEU A 71 -0.03 24.30 -15.64
N LEU A 72 0.38 23.13 -16.12
CA LEU A 72 -0.49 21.95 -16.25
C LEU A 72 -1.10 21.57 -14.89
N ARG A 73 -0.29 21.48 -13.85
CA ARG A 73 -0.74 21.12 -12.49
C ARG A 73 -1.65 22.18 -11.85
N LEU A 74 -1.35 23.46 -12.05
CA LEU A 74 -2.21 24.55 -11.61
C LEU A 74 -3.55 24.55 -12.36
N TYR A 75 -3.51 24.29 -13.67
CA TYR A 75 -4.70 24.24 -14.52
C TYR A 75 -5.58 23.02 -14.23
N GLU A 76 -4.98 21.86 -13.93
CA GLU A 76 -5.68 20.68 -13.41
C GLU A 76 -6.54 21.06 -12.19
N LYS A 77 -5.93 21.70 -11.18
CA LYS A 77 -6.62 22.12 -9.96
C LYS A 77 -7.69 23.18 -10.23
N TYR A 78 -7.47 24.07 -11.21
CA TYR A 78 -8.50 25.00 -11.67
C TYR A 78 -9.71 24.25 -12.27
N CYS A 79 -9.49 23.24 -13.11
CA CYS A 79 -10.54 22.47 -13.77
C CYS A 79 -11.39 21.65 -12.79
N GLN A 80 -10.85 21.25 -11.63
CA GLN A 80 -11.60 20.51 -10.60
C GLN A 80 -12.72 21.32 -9.92
N ARG A 81 -12.81 22.63 -10.14
CA ARG A 81 -13.85 23.48 -9.51
C ARG A 81 -15.25 23.11 -10.03
N PRO A 82 -16.29 23.05 -9.17
CA PRO A 82 -17.66 22.71 -9.58
C PRO A 82 -18.33 23.71 -10.54
N ALA A 83 -17.74 24.89 -10.76
CA ALA A 83 -18.24 25.94 -11.66
C ALA A 83 -17.46 26.05 -12.98
N SER A 84 -16.49 25.17 -13.25
CA SER A 84 -15.56 25.27 -14.38
C SER A 84 -16.10 24.72 -15.71
N HIS A 85 -17.41 24.73 -15.96
CA HIS A 85 -17.98 24.39 -17.29
C HIS A 85 -17.74 25.52 -18.31
N ASP A 86 -16.48 25.94 -18.43
CA ASP A 86 -16.02 26.93 -19.38
C ASP A 86 -15.86 26.26 -20.74
N ALA A 87 -16.60 26.75 -21.74
CA ALA A 87 -16.61 26.20 -23.09
C ALA A 87 -15.22 26.17 -23.74
N GLY A 88 -14.28 26.98 -23.25
CA GLY A 88 -12.91 27.02 -23.77
C GLY A 88 -11.96 25.93 -23.26
N ILE A 89 -12.34 25.11 -22.27
CA ILE A 89 -11.42 24.09 -21.72
C ILE A 89 -11.04 23.07 -22.79
N ALA A 90 -12.00 22.56 -23.57
CA ALA A 90 -11.75 21.59 -24.63
C ALA A 90 -10.71 22.10 -25.64
N ASP A 91 -10.83 23.36 -26.07
CA ASP A 91 -9.87 24.00 -26.97
C ASP A 91 -8.46 24.10 -26.34
N GLN A 92 -8.38 24.41 -25.04
CA GLN A 92 -7.09 24.47 -24.34
C GLN A 92 -6.43 23.09 -24.22
N LEU A 93 -7.22 22.03 -23.99
CA LEU A 93 -6.70 20.66 -23.97
C LEU A 93 -6.20 20.23 -25.34
N ALA A 94 -6.94 20.54 -26.41
CA ALA A 94 -6.53 20.27 -27.78
C ALA A 94 -5.22 20.98 -28.15
N ARG A 95 -5.03 22.24 -27.71
CA ARG A 95 -3.77 22.98 -27.89
C ARG A 95 -2.58 22.32 -27.20
N ALA A 96 -2.79 21.68 -26.06
CA ALA A 96 -1.73 21.02 -25.30
C ALA A 96 -1.27 19.69 -25.95
N GLU A 97 -2.01 19.15 -26.93
CA GLU A 97 -1.64 17.91 -27.64
C GLU A 97 -0.30 18.01 -28.37
N VAL A 98 0.14 19.22 -28.75
CA VAL A 98 1.45 19.43 -29.36
C VAL A 98 2.59 18.90 -28.49
N LEU A 99 2.40 18.80 -27.17
CA LEU A 99 3.37 18.23 -26.25
C LEU A 99 3.61 16.73 -26.46
N LEU A 100 2.64 16.00 -27.04
CA LEU A 100 2.76 14.55 -27.30
C LEU A 100 3.82 14.23 -28.37
N GLU A 101 4.08 15.16 -29.28
CA GLU A 101 5.05 15.00 -30.37
C GLU A 101 6.44 15.55 -30.01
N GLN A 102 6.58 16.19 -28.85
CA GLN A 102 7.82 16.82 -28.43
C GLN A 102 8.67 15.89 -27.56
N SER A 103 9.99 15.97 -27.72
CA SER A 103 10.94 15.33 -26.82
C SER A 103 11.04 16.15 -25.52
N ARG A 104 10.13 15.90 -24.58
CA ARG A 104 10.07 16.54 -23.27
C ARG A 104 10.36 15.54 -22.15
N PRO A 105 10.79 16.00 -20.96
CA PRO A 105 10.92 15.14 -19.78
C PRO A 105 9.60 14.41 -19.49
N ALA A 106 9.68 13.14 -19.09
CA ALA A 106 8.50 12.29 -18.83
C ALA A 106 7.53 12.89 -17.80
N LYS A 107 8.02 13.77 -16.92
CA LYS A 107 7.21 14.50 -15.94
C LYS A 107 6.17 15.41 -16.60
N VAL A 108 6.52 16.10 -17.69
CA VAL A 108 5.58 16.98 -18.42
C VAL A 108 4.42 16.18 -18.99
N LEU A 109 4.72 15.03 -19.62
CA LEU A 109 3.69 14.14 -20.14
C LEU A 109 2.84 13.55 -19.01
N SER A 110 3.44 13.20 -17.86
CA SER A 110 2.70 12.70 -16.70
C SER A 110 1.69 13.72 -16.16
N ASP A 111 2.09 15.00 -16.10
CA ASP A 111 1.22 16.09 -15.68
C ASP A 111 0.14 16.38 -16.75
N LEU A 112 0.48 16.30 -18.05
CA LEU A 112 -0.48 16.42 -19.15
C LEU A 112 -1.56 15.35 -19.09
N PHE A 113 -1.18 14.09 -18.93
CA PHE A 113 -2.15 13.00 -18.80
C PHE A 113 -3.01 13.18 -17.56
N THR A 114 -2.46 13.67 -16.44
CA THR A 114 -3.26 13.97 -15.24
C THR A 114 -4.33 15.03 -15.52
N VAL A 115 -4.02 16.07 -16.30
CA VAL A 115 -5.01 17.04 -16.77
C VAL A 115 -6.06 16.37 -17.67
N TYR A 116 -5.64 15.53 -18.62
CA TYR A 116 -6.56 14.82 -19.51
C TYR A 116 -7.51 13.89 -18.76
N THR A 117 -7.03 13.09 -17.81
CA THR A 117 -7.86 12.22 -16.97
C THR A 117 -8.86 13.06 -16.15
N THR A 118 -8.40 14.15 -15.54
CA THR A 118 -9.25 15.05 -14.73
C THR A 118 -10.34 15.72 -15.56
N CYS A 119 -10.00 16.11 -16.79
CA CYS A 119 -10.87 16.87 -17.68
C CYS A 119 -11.56 16.00 -18.75
N HIS A 120 -11.46 14.68 -18.68
CA HIS A 120 -11.89 13.76 -19.74
C HIS A 120 -13.32 14.03 -20.20
N ARG A 121 -14.24 14.22 -19.24
CA ARG A 121 -15.67 14.50 -19.45
C ARG A 121 -16.00 15.86 -20.05
N LEU A 122 -15.03 16.78 -20.10
CA LEU A 122 -15.22 18.15 -20.60
C LEU A 122 -15.00 18.27 -22.11
N ARG A 123 -14.61 17.17 -22.75
CA ARG A 123 -14.32 17.08 -24.19
C ARG A 123 -15.13 15.91 -24.78
N GLN A 124 -15.54 16.01 -26.05
CA GLN A 124 -16.33 14.92 -26.67
C GLN A 124 -15.45 13.71 -26.96
N GLN A 125 -16.02 12.50 -26.91
CA GLN A 125 -15.27 11.24 -27.06
C GLN A 125 -14.48 11.17 -28.38
N GLY A 126 -15.08 11.55 -29.51
CA GLY A 126 -14.41 11.56 -30.82
C GLY A 126 -13.29 12.59 -30.95
N GLU A 127 -13.21 13.57 -30.05
CA GLU A 127 -12.13 14.55 -30.08
C GLU A 127 -10.84 14.00 -29.45
N TRP A 128 -10.90 12.87 -28.71
CA TRP A 128 -9.73 12.24 -28.09
C TRP A 128 -8.95 11.31 -29.02
N GLU A 129 -9.39 11.09 -30.26
CA GLU A 129 -8.82 10.12 -31.20
C GLU A 129 -7.30 10.25 -31.37
N ASN A 130 -6.77 11.47 -31.52
CA ASN A 130 -5.32 11.71 -31.64
C ASN A 130 -4.55 11.24 -30.40
N VAL A 131 -5.06 11.58 -29.21
CA VAL A 131 -4.43 11.22 -27.94
C VAL A 131 -4.48 9.71 -27.74
N ILE A 132 -5.61 9.07 -28.07
CA ILE A 132 -5.77 7.61 -27.98
C ILE A 132 -4.83 6.90 -28.95
N PHE A 133 -4.77 7.35 -30.20
CA PHE A 133 -3.84 6.80 -31.19
C PHE A 133 -2.39 6.92 -30.72
N TRP A 134 -2.02 8.09 -30.18
CA TRP A 134 -0.69 8.29 -29.60
C TRP A 134 -0.43 7.33 -28.44
N CYS A 135 -1.37 7.20 -27.50
CA CYS A 135 -1.27 6.31 -26.34
C CYS A 135 -1.01 4.86 -26.76
N VAL A 136 -1.84 4.35 -27.67
CA VAL A 136 -1.75 2.97 -28.16
C VAL A 136 -0.41 2.74 -28.88
N SER A 137 0.02 3.69 -29.70
CA SER A 137 1.27 3.59 -30.49
C SER A 137 2.53 3.65 -29.63
N HIS A 138 2.52 4.44 -28.55
CA HIS A 138 3.69 4.66 -27.70
C HIS A 138 3.68 3.78 -26.44
N PHE A 139 2.57 3.13 -26.11
CA PHE A 139 2.46 2.21 -24.96
C PHE A 139 3.59 1.17 -24.86
N PRO A 140 4.09 0.55 -25.97
CA PRO A 140 5.21 -0.38 -25.88
C PRO A 140 6.58 0.27 -25.66
N SER A 141 6.73 1.56 -25.94
CA SER A 141 8.05 2.24 -25.96
C SER A 141 8.75 2.15 -24.62
N ASP A 142 10.02 1.73 -24.61
CA ASP A 142 10.86 1.65 -23.40
C ASP A 142 11.17 3.04 -22.80
N GLU A 143 10.96 4.12 -23.57
CA GLU A 143 11.15 5.50 -23.11
C GLU A 143 10.09 5.95 -22.10
N LEU A 144 8.94 5.26 -22.04
CA LEU A 144 7.89 5.58 -21.07
C LEU A 144 8.23 5.04 -19.69
N THR A 145 8.27 5.95 -18.71
CA THR A 145 8.36 5.59 -17.29
C THR A 145 7.12 4.81 -16.83
N LEU A 146 7.26 3.98 -15.79
CA LEU A 146 6.15 3.22 -15.21
C LEU A 146 4.99 4.12 -14.76
N PHE A 147 5.31 5.29 -14.20
CA PHE A 147 4.30 6.26 -13.75
C PHE A 147 3.49 6.84 -14.92
N LEU A 148 4.15 7.18 -16.02
CA LEU A 148 3.47 7.69 -17.21
C LEU A 148 2.60 6.61 -17.86
N ARG A 149 3.09 5.37 -17.97
CA ARG A 149 2.27 4.24 -18.47
C ARG A 149 1.00 4.07 -17.65
N ARG A 150 1.09 4.19 -16.32
CA ARG A 150 -0.08 4.11 -15.45
C ARG A 150 -1.12 5.20 -15.74
N LYS A 151 -0.67 6.42 -16.04
CA LYS A 151 -1.56 7.52 -16.43
C LYS A 151 -2.21 7.28 -17.79
N ILE A 152 -1.48 6.67 -18.73
CA ILE A 152 -2.03 6.26 -20.03
C ILE A 152 -3.06 5.14 -19.85
N GLU A 153 -2.78 4.14 -19.00
CA GLU A 153 -3.75 3.08 -18.65
C GLU A 153 -5.05 3.69 -18.12
N ASP A 154 -4.95 4.62 -17.16
CA ASP A 154 -6.11 5.28 -16.58
C ASP A 154 -6.90 6.09 -17.62
N PHE A 155 -6.21 6.82 -18.50
CA PHE A 155 -6.83 7.57 -19.58
C PHE A 155 -7.56 6.66 -20.58
N LEU A 156 -6.91 5.60 -21.07
CA LEU A 156 -7.52 4.67 -22.04
C LEU A 156 -8.75 3.95 -21.47
N CYS A 157 -8.77 3.67 -20.16
CA CYS A 157 -9.93 3.07 -19.48
C CYS A 157 -11.09 4.05 -19.22
N MET A 158 -10.94 5.34 -19.54
CA MET A 158 -12.04 6.32 -19.47
C MET A 158 -12.73 6.54 -20.82
N THR A 159 -12.11 6.08 -21.90
CA THR A 159 -12.65 6.20 -23.24
C THR A 159 -13.89 5.35 -23.40
N GLU A 160 -14.94 5.91 -24.01
CA GLU A 160 -16.17 5.21 -24.34
C GLU A 160 -16.50 5.39 -25.83
N GLY A 161 -16.94 4.32 -26.49
CA GLY A 161 -17.37 4.37 -27.89
C GLY A 161 -16.95 3.13 -28.67
N GLU A 162 -17.90 2.50 -29.38
CA GLU A 162 -17.72 1.17 -29.97
C GLU A 162 -16.53 1.07 -30.94
N ASP A 163 -16.36 2.05 -31.83
CA ASP A 163 -15.26 2.06 -32.81
C ASP A 163 -13.89 2.26 -32.15
N VAL A 164 -13.82 3.12 -31.14
CA VAL A 164 -12.57 3.45 -30.43
C VAL A 164 -12.18 2.35 -29.44
N GLU A 165 -13.17 1.78 -28.74
CA GLU A 165 -13.00 0.58 -27.90
C GLU A 165 -12.44 -0.57 -28.75
N SER A 166 -12.96 -0.80 -29.96
CA SER A 166 -12.46 -1.84 -30.85
C SER A 166 -11.00 -1.61 -31.26
N LEU A 167 -10.60 -0.36 -31.51
CA LEU A 167 -9.20 -0.01 -31.82
C LEU A 167 -8.28 -0.30 -30.62
N ILE A 168 -8.68 0.11 -29.42
CA ILE A 168 -7.92 -0.12 -28.19
C ILE A 168 -7.78 -1.61 -27.93
N VAL A 169 -8.89 -2.36 -27.97
CA VAL A 169 -8.93 -3.80 -27.67
C VAL A 169 -8.05 -4.60 -28.63
N SER A 170 -8.17 -4.36 -29.94
CA SER A 170 -7.35 -5.06 -30.94
C SER A 170 -5.86 -4.75 -30.75
N SER A 171 -5.51 -3.48 -30.58
CA SER A 171 -4.10 -3.07 -30.46
C SER A 171 -3.46 -3.56 -29.16
N MET A 172 -4.20 -3.53 -28.05
CA MET A 172 -3.71 -4.02 -26.76
C MET A 172 -3.63 -5.56 -26.73
N SER A 173 -4.52 -6.26 -27.43
CA SER A 173 -4.46 -7.72 -27.55
C SER A 173 -3.22 -8.15 -28.34
N ASP A 174 -2.96 -7.51 -29.48
CA ASP A 174 -1.74 -7.76 -30.27
C ASP A 174 -0.48 -7.48 -29.44
N LEU A 175 -0.46 -6.34 -28.74
CA LEU A 175 0.69 -5.98 -27.90
C LEU A 175 0.89 -6.96 -26.72
N PHE A 176 -0.20 -7.39 -26.08
CA PHE A 176 -0.17 -8.39 -25.01
C PHE A 176 0.47 -9.70 -25.49
N CYS A 177 0.20 -10.11 -26.73
CA CYS A 177 0.70 -11.37 -27.28
C CYS A 177 2.16 -11.31 -27.76
N CYS A 178 2.69 -10.10 -28.03
CA CYS A 178 4.01 -9.93 -28.66
C CYS A 178 5.07 -9.30 -27.75
N THR A 179 4.72 -8.86 -26.54
CA THR A 179 5.67 -8.20 -25.64
C THR A 179 6.41 -9.17 -24.71
N ASP A 180 7.71 -8.96 -24.55
CA ASP A 180 8.52 -9.63 -23.53
C ASP A 180 8.66 -8.79 -22.24
N SER A 181 8.14 -7.55 -22.24
CA SER A 181 8.25 -6.64 -21.10
C SER A 181 7.13 -6.90 -20.10
N ALA A 182 7.50 -7.36 -18.90
CA ALA A 182 6.55 -7.63 -17.82
C ALA A 182 5.71 -6.40 -17.45
N HIS A 183 6.28 -5.19 -17.52
CA HIS A 183 5.56 -3.96 -17.21
C HIS A 183 4.53 -3.61 -18.29
N VAL A 184 4.89 -3.76 -19.57
CA VAL A 184 3.95 -3.58 -20.69
C VAL A 184 2.83 -4.59 -20.60
N LEU A 185 3.17 -5.86 -20.35
CA LEU A 185 2.21 -6.95 -20.24
C LEU A 185 1.19 -6.74 -19.11
N ASN A 186 1.63 -6.28 -17.93
CA ASN A 186 0.71 -5.96 -16.84
C ASN A 186 -0.19 -4.76 -17.16
N GLY A 187 0.35 -3.75 -17.84
CA GLY A 187 -0.40 -2.56 -18.26
C GLY A 187 -1.46 -2.89 -19.32
N THR A 188 -1.09 -3.66 -20.36
CA THR A 188 -2.04 -4.14 -21.37
C THR A 188 -3.08 -5.06 -20.75
N ALA A 189 -2.70 -5.92 -19.81
CA ALA A 189 -3.65 -6.77 -19.11
C ALA A 189 -4.70 -5.98 -18.32
N ARG A 190 -4.32 -4.88 -17.68
CA ARG A 190 -5.26 -3.99 -16.97
C ARG A 190 -6.26 -3.35 -17.94
N ILE A 191 -5.78 -2.87 -19.09
CA ILE A 191 -6.63 -2.27 -20.11
C ILE A 191 -7.58 -3.32 -20.69
N LEU A 192 -7.08 -4.49 -21.08
CA LEU A 192 -7.89 -5.60 -21.59
C LEU A 192 -8.89 -6.11 -20.54
N LEU A 193 -8.53 -6.11 -19.26
CA LEU A 193 -9.43 -6.51 -18.18
C LEU A 193 -10.60 -5.54 -18.05
N HIS A 194 -10.37 -4.23 -18.22
CA HIS A 194 -11.43 -3.23 -18.26
C HIS A 194 -12.40 -3.49 -19.41
N PHE A 195 -11.87 -3.85 -20.59
CA PHE A 195 -12.65 -4.17 -21.79
C PHE A 195 -12.99 -5.65 -21.95
N ALA A 196 -12.93 -6.47 -20.89
CA ALA A 196 -13.05 -7.92 -20.99
C ALA A 196 -14.34 -8.40 -21.69
N GLY A 197 -15.45 -7.67 -21.51
CA GLY A 197 -16.73 -7.96 -22.15
C GLY A 197 -16.80 -7.66 -23.66
N ARG A 198 -15.78 -7.02 -24.23
CA ARG A 198 -15.69 -6.66 -25.65
C ARG A 198 -14.75 -7.56 -26.45
N LEU A 199 -13.99 -8.43 -25.77
CA LEU A 199 -13.04 -9.31 -26.44
C LEU A 199 -13.77 -10.36 -27.29
N SER A 200 -13.29 -10.53 -28.51
CA SER A 200 -13.71 -11.59 -29.41
C SER A 200 -13.18 -12.95 -28.96
N THR A 201 -13.82 -14.03 -29.41
CA THR A 201 -13.34 -15.39 -29.10
C THR A 201 -11.89 -15.63 -29.54
N HIS A 202 -11.46 -14.97 -30.63
CA HIS A 202 -10.08 -15.08 -31.12
C HIS A 202 -9.08 -14.42 -30.16
N GLU A 203 -9.34 -13.18 -29.73
CA GLU A 203 -8.48 -12.46 -28.78
C GLU A 203 -8.41 -13.19 -27.44
N ILE A 204 -9.55 -13.71 -26.98
CA ILE A 204 -9.60 -14.51 -25.75
C ILE A 204 -8.70 -15.75 -25.87
N GLN A 205 -8.75 -16.46 -27.00
CA GLN A 205 -7.90 -17.63 -27.23
C GLN A 205 -6.41 -17.25 -27.22
N LEU A 206 -6.04 -16.17 -27.91
CA LEU A 206 -4.67 -15.66 -27.94
C LEU A 206 -4.16 -15.29 -26.55
N ILE A 207 -4.94 -14.55 -25.76
CA ILE A 207 -4.60 -14.17 -24.37
C ILE A 207 -4.31 -15.42 -23.53
N VAL A 208 -5.16 -16.45 -23.60
CA VAL A 208 -4.96 -17.69 -22.85
C VAL A 208 -3.71 -18.43 -23.31
N GLU A 209 -3.49 -18.56 -24.62
CA GLU A 209 -2.31 -19.24 -25.17
C GLU A 209 -1.01 -18.50 -24.78
N THR A 210 -0.99 -17.17 -24.82
CA THR A 210 0.14 -16.35 -24.38
C THR A 210 0.46 -16.60 -22.91
N VAL A 211 -0.52 -16.67 -22.03
CA VAL A 211 -0.28 -16.91 -20.59
C VAL A 211 0.11 -18.36 -20.31
N GLN A 212 -0.46 -19.32 -21.03
CA GLN A 212 -0.11 -20.74 -20.95
C GLN A 212 1.34 -21.00 -21.37
N THR A 213 1.79 -20.35 -22.43
CA THR A 213 3.12 -20.53 -23.01
C THR A 213 4.17 -19.59 -22.42
N GLY A 214 3.74 -18.48 -21.81
CA GLY A 214 4.59 -17.46 -21.19
C GLY A 214 5.14 -17.80 -19.81
N GLY A 215 5.89 -16.84 -19.25
CA GLY A 215 6.49 -16.92 -17.91
C GLY A 215 5.53 -16.52 -16.77
N VAL A 216 6.09 -16.18 -15.61
CA VAL A 216 5.32 -15.52 -14.54
C VAL A 216 5.11 -14.06 -14.94
N VAL A 217 3.85 -13.62 -14.95
CA VAL A 217 3.44 -12.41 -15.71
C VAL A 217 2.70 -11.37 -14.86
N GLY A 218 2.24 -11.72 -13.65
CA GLY A 218 1.67 -10.78 -12.67
C GLY A 218 0.19 -11.03 -12.35
N ASP A 219 -0.28 -10.51 -11.21
CA ASP A 219 -1.63 -10.79 -10.67
C ASP A 219 -2.77 -10.39 -11.61
N VAL A 220 -2.63 -9.23 -12.25
CA VAL A 220 -3.62 -8.67 -13.19
C VAL A 220 -3.76 -9.54 -14.43
N VAL A 221 -2.68 -10.17 -14.88
CA VAL A 221 -2.69 -11.07 -16.04
C VAL A 221 -3.50 -12.34 -15.75
N TYR A 222 -3.31 -12.93 -14.56
CA TYR A 222 -4.10 -14.11 -14.15
C TYR A 222 -5.57 -13.75 -13.92
N GLN A 223 -5.83 -12.55 -13.40
CA GLN A 223 -7.18 -12.01 -13.26
C GLN A 223 -7.86 -11.84 -14.63
N LEU A 224 -7.14 -11.32 -15.64
CA LEU A 224 -7.63 -11.22 -17.01
C LEU A 224 -8.04 -12.59 -17.55
N VAL A 225 -7.14 -13.57 -17.56
CA VAL A 225 -7.41 -14.93 -18.06
C VAL A 225 -8.65 -15.53 -17.40
N ALA A 226 -8.73 -15.45 -16.07
CA ALA A 226 -9.86 -16.00 -15.34
C ALA A 226 -11.19 -15.25 -15.63
N THR A 227 -11.11 -13.97 -15.96
CA THR A 227 -12.30 -13.14 -16.29
C THR A 227 -12.80 -13.43 -17.70
N VAL A 228 -11.89 -13.62 -18.67
CA VAL A 228 -12.24 -13.82 -20.09
C VAL A 228 -12.57 -15.29 -20.41
N ARG A 229 -12.05 -16.24 -19.62
CA ARG A 229 -12.34 -17.68 -19.73
C ARG A 229 -12.70 -18.29 -18.36
N PRO A 230 -13.88 -17.95 -17.80
CA PRO A 230 -14.31 -18.48 -16.51
C PRO A 230 -14.66 -19.99 -16.55
N ASP A 231 -14.80 -20.58 -17.74
CA ASP A 231 -15.24 -21.96 -17.99
C ASP A 231 -14.09 -22.99 -18.09
N MET A 232 -12.85 -22.59 -17.83
CA MET A 232 -11.66 -23.43 -17.98
C MET A 232 -11.69 -24.68 -17.08
N THR A 233 -11.40 -25.85 -17.66
CA THR A 233 -11.43 -27.13 -16.92
C THR A 233 -10.03 -27.71 -16.66
N LEU A 234 -9.88 -28.51 -15.59
CA LEU A 234 -8.63 -29.21 -15.25
C LEU A 234 -8.18 -30.24 -16.28
N MET A 235 -9.14 -30.84 -16.99
CA MET A 235 -8.84 -31.89 -17.96
C MET A 235 -8.40 -31.30 -19.30
N ASP A 236 -8.72 -30.03 -19.56
CA ASP A 236 -8.44 -29.35 -20.82
C ASP A 236 -7.56 -28.10 -20.65
N ASP A 237 -8.12 -26.90 -20.52
CA ASP A 237 -7.36 -25.65 -20.50
C ASP A 237 -6.36 -25.55 -19.35
N LEU A 238 -6.65 -26.15 -18.20
CA LEU A 238 -5.82 -26.10 -17.00
C LEU A 238 -4.99 -27.38 -16.83
N ASN A 239 -4.91 -28.21 -17.87
CA ASN A 239 -4.08 -29.41 -17.87
C ASN A 239 -2.59 -29.00 -17.75
N PRO A 240 -1.81 -29.59 -16.84
CA PRO A 240 -0.39 -29.29 -16.69
C PRO A 240 0.43 -29.36 -17.99
N SER A 241 0.01 -30.17 -18.98
CA SER A 241 0.72 -30.27 -20.27
C SER A 241 0.58 -29.04 -21.17
N LYS A 242 -0.41 -28.17 -20.93
CA LYS A 242 -0.62 -26.93 -21.70
C LYS A 242 0.15 -25.74 -21.14
N TRP A 243 0.71 -25.85 -19.94
CA TRP A 243 1.32 -24.72 -19.25
C TRP A 243 2.84 -24.91 -19.14
N ASN A 244 3.59 -23.94 -19.65
CA ASN A 244 5.04 -23.90 -19.48
C ASN A 244 5.44 -23.51 -18.05
N ASN A 245 4.55 -22.81 -17.35
CA ASN A 245 4.76 -22.34 -15.99
C ASN A 245 3.65 -22.82 -15.04
N GLU A 246 4.00 -23.70 -14.11
CA GLU A 246 3.04 -24.24 -13.14
C GLU A 246 2.52 -23.15 -12.20
N THR A 247 3.36 -22.21 -11.74
CA THR A 247 2.92 -21.10 -10.87
C THR A 247 1.86 -20.24 -11.55
N ALA A 248 2.03 -19.91 -12.84
CA ALA A 248 1.03 -19.20 -13.63
C ALA A 248 -0.30 -19.96 -13.73
N ARG A 249 -0.23 -21.29 -13.95
CA ARG A 249 -1.40 -22.17 -13.97
C ARG A 249 -2.13 -22.14 -12.63
N CYS A 250 -1.39 -22.22 -11.53
CA CYS A 250 -1.93 -22.22 -10.18
C CYS A 250 -2.63 -20.89 -9.88
N GLN A 251 -1.96 -19.76 -10.13
CA GLN A 251 -2.54 -18.44 -9.92
C GLN A 251 -3.81 -18.25 -10.73
N THR A 252 -3.84 -18.74 -11.98
CA THR A 252 -5.05 -18.75 -12.81
C THR A 252 -6.18 -19.59 -12.19
N ILE A 253 -5.90 -20.80 -11.70
CA ILE A 253 -6.88 -21.63 -10.97
C ILE A 253 -7.42 -20.87 -9.75
N ILE A 254 -6.54 -20.20 -9.01
CA ILE A 254 -6.93 -19.44 -7.82
C ILE A 254 -7.84 -18.27 -8.22
N LYS A 255 -7.57 -17.56 -9.32
CA LYS A 255 -8.44 -16.49 -9.83
C LYS A 255 -9.79 -17.01 -10.35
N LEU A 256 -9.79 -18.15 -11.03
CA LEU A 256 -11.02 -18.83 -11.46
C LEU A 256 -11.89 -19.22 -10.27
N THR A 257 -11.28 -19.79 -9.22
CA THR A 257 -12.01 -20.07 -7.98
C THR A 257 -12.55 -18.80 -7.35
N GLN A 258 -11.84 -17.66 -7.38
CA GLN A 258 -12.33 -16.39 -6.82
C GLN A 258 -13.54 -15.82 -7.55
N LEU A 259 -13.48 -15.74 -8.89
CA LEU A 259 -14.52 -15.14 -9.72
C LEU A 259 -15.84 -15.93 -9.72
N SER A 260 -15.74 -17.23 -9.42
CA SER A 260 -16.85 -18.16 -9.33
C SER A 260 -17.71 -17.87 -8.08
N SER A 261 -18.49 -16.79 -8.12
CA SER A 261 -19.55 -16.51 -7.13
C SER A 261 -20.79 -17.40 -7.36
N ASN A 262 -20.90 -18.00 -8.55
CA ASN A 262 -22.09 -18.70 -9.04
C ASN A 262 -21.87 -20.15 -9.49
N ASN A 263 -20.64 -20.70 -9.43
CA ASN A 263 -20.43 -22.10 -9.81
C ASN A 263 -20.65 -23.04 -8.64
N SER A 264 -21.21 -24.21 -8.95
CA SER A 264 -21.59 -25.21 -7.96
C SER A 264 -20.37 -25.72 -7.17
N PHE A 265 -20.60 -26.04 -5.90
CA PHE A 265 -19.65 -26.69 -5.00
C PHE A 265 -18.89 -27.90 -5.63
N GLN A 266 -19.49 -28.56 -6.62
CA GLN A 266 -18.88 -29.69 -7.35
C GLN A 266 -17.68 -29.31 -8.22
N GLU A 267 -17.66 -28.10 -8.80
CA GLU A 267 -16.52 -27.67 -9.62
C GLU A 267 -15.30 -27.41 -8.74
N LEU A 268 -15.49 -26.74 -7.60
CA LEU A 268 -14.41 -26.47 -6.64
C LEU A 268 -13.78 -27.77 -6.09
N GLN A 269 -14.60 -28.80 -5.84
CA GLN A 269 -14.12 -30.14 -5.49
C GLN A 269 -13.21 -30.76 -6.56
N SER A 270 -13.50 -30.52 -7.85
CA SER A 270 -12.66 -31.03 -8.92
C SER A 270 -11.25 -30.43 -8.89
N TYR A 271 -11.10 -29.17 -8.46
CA TYR A 271 -9.81 -28.45 -8.36
C TYR A 271 -8.97 -28.84 -7.13
N LEU A 272 -9.57 -29.37 -6.07
CA LEU A 272 -8.91 -29.69 -4.80
C LEU A 272 -7.69 -30.62 -4.92
N PRO A 273 -7.74 -31.75 -5.67
CA PRO A 273 -6.57 -32.62 -5.83
C PRO A 273 -5.39 -31.91 -6.53
N GLY A 274 -5.69 -31.05 -7.50
CA GLY A 274 -4.69 -30.23 -8.18
C GLY A 274 -4.03 -29.25 -7.22
N ILE A 275 -4.84 -28.52 -6.45
CA ILE A 275 -4.40 -27.61 -5.40
C ILE A 275 -3.51 -28.35 -4.38
N CYS A 276 -3.93 -29.49 -3.84
CA CYS A 276 -3.16 -30.29 -2.88
C CYS A 276 -1.79 -30.74 -3.42
N ARG A 277 -1.69 -31.05 -4.72
CA ARG A 277 -0.42 -31.43 -5.35
C ARG A 277 0.59 -30.27 -5.38
N ILE A 278 0.10 -29.06 -5.62
CA ILE A 278 0.92 -27.83 -5.70
C ILE A 278 1.45 -27.45 -4.31
N LEU A 279 0.61 -27.63 -3.30
CA LEU A 279 0.90 -27.28 -1.91
C LEU A 279 2.15 -27.96 -1.34
N MET A 280 2.50 -29.14 -1.88
CA MET A 280 3.67 -29.92 -1.45
C MET A 280 4.99 -29.49 -2.11
N ASP A 281 4.99 -28.69 -3.19
CA ASP A 281 6.22 -28.31 -3.90
C ASP A 281 6.81 -27.01 -3.35
N ARG A 282 7.80 -27.15 -2.45
CA ARG A 282 8.55 -26.04 -1.85
C ARG A 282 9.23 -25.11 -2.86
N ARG A 283 9.56 -25.59 -4.08
CA ARG A 283 10.25 -24.77 -5.10
C ARG A 283 9.29 -23.93 -5.94
N ARG A 284 7.98 -24.23 -5.91
CA ARG A 284 6.99 -23.65 -6.84
C ARG A 284 5.91 -22.81 -6.17
N ALA A 285 5.80 -22.87 -4.84
CA ALA A 285 4.79 -22.13 -4.07
C ALA A 285 5.42 -21.43 -2.84
N PRO A 286 5.78 -20.14 -2.93
CA PRO A 286 6.22 -19.38 -1.76
C PRO A 286 5.10 -19.29 -0.71
N LEU A 287 5.46 -19.04 0.56
CA LEU A 287 4.49 -19.02 1.67
C LEU A 287 3.41 -17.94 1.49
N SER A 288 3.75 -16.80 0.85
CA SER A 288 2.81 -15.73 0.51
C SER A 288 1.66 -16.21 -0.37
N ASP A 289 1.99 -16.96 -1.43
CA ASP A 289 1.01 -17.49 -2.39
C ASP A 289 0.11 -18.53 -1.72
N LEU A 290 0.69 -19.33 -0.82
CA LEU A 290 -0.08 -20.29 -0.03
C LEU A 290 -1.06 -19.61 0.91
N GLN A 291 -0.63 -18.55 1.59
CA GLN A 291 -1.46 -17.78 2.50
C GLN A 291 -2.63 -17.13 1.75
N GLU A 292 -2.36 -16.48 0.61
CA GLU A 292 -3.39 -15.86 -0.22
C GLU A 292 -4.38 -16.92 -0.72
N MET A 293 -3.88 -18.05 -1.20
CA MET A 293 -4.71 -19.14 -1.66
C MET A 293 -5.61 -19.70 -0.55
N LEU A 294 -5.06 -19.99 0.64
CA LEU A 294 -5.83 -20.49 1.78
C LEU A 294 -6.90 -19.50 2.22
N THR A 295 -6.57 -18.20 2.29
CA THR A 295 -7.52 -17.13 2.65
C THR A 295 -8.75 -17.14 1.74
N LYS A 296 -8.56 -17.43 0.45
CA LYS A 296 -9.59 -17.37 -0.58
C LYS A 296 -10.33 -18.69 -0.79
N LEU A 297 -9.67 -19.83 -0.56
CA LEU A 297 -10.29 -21.16 -0.62
C LEU A 297 -11.09 -21.49 0.63
N GLN A 298 -10.58 -21.15 1.81
CA GLN A 298 -11.19 -21.57 3.06
C GLN A 298 -12.68 -21.23 3.19
N PRO A 299 -13.25 -20.10 2.72
CA PRO A 299 -14.67 -19.82 2.92
C PRO A 299 -15.58 -20.74 2.09
N ARG A 300 -15.02 -21.42 1.08
CA ARG A 300 -15.77 -22.21 0.08
C ARG A 300 -15.70 -23.71 0.33
N LEU A 301 -14.83 -24.14 1.25
CA LEU A 301 -14.65 -25.54 1.60
C LEU A 301 -15.54 -25.94 2.79
N SER A 302 -16.04 -27.16 2.79
CA SER A 302 -16.51 -27.78 4.03
C SER A 302 -15.33 -28.02 4.98
N VAL A 303 -15.62 -28.24 6.26
CA VAL A 303 -14.56 -28.49 7.27
C VAL A 303 -13.74 -29.75 6.91
N ALA A 304 -14.38 -30.80 6.40
CA ALA A 304 -13.71 -32.03 5.98
C ALA A 304 -12.77 -31.82 4.76
N GLU A 305 -13.15 -30.98 3.81
CA GLU A 305 -12.29 -30.67 2.65
C GLU A 305 -11.11 -29.80 3.05
N LEU A 306 -11.35 -28.80 3.91
CA LEU A 306 -10.27 -28.00 4.46
C LEU A 306 -9.28 -28.88 5.24
N ALA A 307 -9.77 -29.87 5.99
CA ALA A 307 -8.90 -30.84 6.66
C ALA A 307 -8.03 -31.61 5.65
N THR A 308 -8.58 -32.02 4.51
CA THR A 308 -7.81 -32.70 3.45
C THR A 308 -6.70 -31.80 2.87
N VAL A 309 -7.02 -30.52 2.64
CA VAL A 309 -6.05 -29.52 2.17
C VAL A 309 -4.95 -29.32 3.21
N LEU A 310 -5.32 -29.18 4.48
CA LEU A 310 -4.38 -28.97 5.59
C LEU A 310 -3.50 -30.20 5.87
N ASP A 311 -4.04 -31.41 5.73
CA ASP A 311 -3.25 -32.62 5.85
C ASP A 311 -2.15 -32.69 4.77
N SER A 312 -2.49 -32.29 3.54
CA SER A 312 -1.54 -32.18 2.43
C SER A 312 -0.49 -31.08 2.67
N LEU A 313 -0.89 -30.00 3.35
CA LEU A 313 -0.04 -28.86 3.71
C LEU A 313 0.76 -29.05 5.00
N PHE A 314 0.54 -30.14 5.74
CA PHE A 314 1.03 -30.27 7.10
C PHE A 314 2.52 -29.95 7.30
N PRO A 315 3.46 -30.41 6.44
CA PRO A 315 4.88 -30.11 6.61
C PRO A 315 5.22 -28.61 6.55
N ARG A 316 4.32 -27.80 5.97
CA ARG A 316 4.49 -26.37 5.75
C ARG A 316 3.72 -25.51 6.75
N LEU A 317 2.75 -26.07 7.47
CA LEU A 317 1.97 -25.33 8.49
C LEU A 317 2.84 -24.80 9.63
N LEU A 318 4.00 -25.42 9.87
CA LEU A 318 4.98 -25.00 10.87
C LEU A 318 6.08 -24.10 10.30
N GLU A 319 6.08 -23.84 8.98
CA GLU A 319 7.04 -22.91 8.36
C GLU A 319 6.64 -21.44 8.61
N SER A 320 5.35 -21.16 8.85
CA SER A 320 4.88 -19.81 9.17
C SER A 320 3.52 -19.80 9.87
N PRO A 321 3.34 -18.96 10.92
CA PRO A 321 2.06 -18.80 11.60
C PRO A 321 0.97 -18.24 10.68
N CYS A 322 1.34 -17.51 9.62
CA CYS A 322 0.41 -16.78 8.75
C CYS A 322 -0.59 -17.70 8.03
N LEU A 323 -0.22 -18.96 7.79
CA LEU A 323 -1.07 -19.96 7.13
C LEU A 323 -2.25 -20.36 8.03
N LEU A 324 -1.99 -20.58 9.32
CA LEU A 324 -3.02 -20.91 10.30
C LEU A 324 -3.82 -19.67 10.69
N GLU A 325 -3.18 -18.52 10.80
CA GLU A 325 -3.83 -17.24 11.10
C GLU A 325 -4.88 -16.87 10.02
N ALA A 326 -4.55 -17.05 8.74
CA ALA A 326 -5.48 -16.81 7.64
C ALA A 326 -6.77 -17.64 7.75
N ILE A 327 -6.66 -18.86 8.27
CA ILE A 327 -7.80 -19.76 8.46
C ILE A 327 -8.57 -19.39 9.72
N CYS A 328 -7.87 -19.15 10.83
CA CYS A 328 -8.44 -18.70 12.10
C CYS A 328 -9.27 -17.42 11.94
N LYS A 329 -8.75 -16.43 11.21
CA LYS A 329 -9.42 -15.15 10.97
C LYS A 329 -10.81 -15.31 10.36
N ALA A 330 -11.02 -16.35 9.56
CA ALA A 330 -12.27 -16.52 8.84
C ALA A 330 -13.19 -17.63 9.39
N ARG A 331 -12.63 -18.69 9.98
CA ARG A 331 -13.39 -19.79 10.58
C ARG A 331 -13.60 -19.66 12.08
N GLY A 332 -12.94 -18.68 12.70
CA GLY A 332 -12.92 -18.47 14.13
C GLY A 332 -11.79 -19.26 14.83
N PRO A 333 -11.53 -18.94 16.11
CA PRO A 333 -10.41 -19.51 16.86
C PRO A 333 -10.58 -21.01 17.17
N ASP A 334 -11.82 -21.52 17.14
CA ASP A 334 -12.16 -22.89 17.53
C ASP A 334 -12.24 -23.86 16.34
N PHE A 335 -11.81 -23.46 15.14
CA PHE A 335 -12.01 -24.27 13.93
C PHE A 335 -11.36 -25.68 14.01
N LEU A 336 -10.26 -25.80 14.76
CA LEU A 336 -9.56 -27.08 14.99
C LEU A 336 -10.26 -28.00 16.01
N ASN A 337 -11.30 -27.53 16.70
CA ASN A 337 -12.08 -28.35 17.62
C ASN A 337 -13.08 -29.27 16.89
N ASP A 338 -13.31 -29.07 15.60
CA ASP A 338 -14.15 -29.96 14.79
C ASP A 338 -13.54 -31.37 14.71
N PRO A 339 -14.34 -32.45 14.83
CA PRO A 339 -13.86 -33.83 14.72
C PRO A 339 -13.03 -34.13 13.46
N SER A 340 -13.35 -33.46 12.34
CA SER A 340 -12.64 -33.62 11.06
C SER A 340 -11.22 -33.04 11.10
N MET A 341 -10.94 -32.11 12.03
CA MET A 341 -9.63 -31.50 12.24
C MET A 341 -8.80 -32.19 13.33
N ALA A 342 -9.35 -33.18 14.04
CA ALA A 342 -8.72 -33.79 15.21
C ALA A 342 -7.31 -34.33 14.92
N ASN A 343 -7.12 -35.04 13.80
CA ASN A 343 -5.80 -35.58 13.43
C ASN A 343 -4.77 -34.46 13.21
N ILE A 344 -5.15 -33.40 12.50
CA ILE A 344 -4.26 -32.25 12.23
C ILE A 344 -3.93 -31.52 13.53
N ARG A 345 -4.95 -31.24 14.35
CA ARG A 345 -4.79 -30.62 15.66
C ARG A 345 -3.83 -31.41 16.55
N ASP A 346 -4.05 -32.71 16.68
CA ASP A 346 -3.26 -33.55 17.59
C ASP A 346 -1.80 -33.66 17.12
N ARG A 347 -1.57 -33.74 15.80
CA ARG A 347 -0.22 -33.70 15.23
C ARG A 347 0.47 -32.34 15.42
N LEU A 348 -0.24 -31.24 15.18
CA LEU A 348 0.30 -29.88 15.41
C LEU A 348 0.64 -29.68 16.89
N ALA A 349 -0.20 -30.14 17.82
CA ALA A 349 0.05 -30.04 19.25
C ALA A 349 1.36 -30.74 19.66
N VAL A 350 1.64 -31.92 19.10
CA VAL A 350 2.90 -32.65 19.33
C VAL A 350 4.10 -31.86 18.81
N GLU A 351 4.02 -31.31 17.60
CA GLU A 351 5.13 -30.56 17.01
C GLU A 351 5.38 -29.21 17.71
N ILE A 352 4.32 -28.50 18.12
CA ILE A 352 4.44 -27.26 18.91
C ILE A 352 5.12 -27.53 20.25
N THR A 353 4.74 -28.62 20.93
CA THR A 353 5.36 -29.03 22.20
C THR A 353 6.86 -29.31 22.03
N LYS A 354 7.29 -29.85 20.88
CA LYS A 354 8.72 -30.04 20.58
C LYS A 354 9.40 -28.72 20.25
N ALA A 355 8.74 -27.87 19.44
CA ALA A 355 9.27 -26.63 18.92
C ALA A 355 9.62 -25.63 20.04
N ILE A 356 8.82 -25.55 21.10
CA ILE A 356 9.06 -24.60 22.20
C ILE A 356 10.34 -24.90 23.01
N SER A 357 10.82 -26.16 22.97
CA SER A 357 12.08 -26.57 23.61
C SER A 357 13.25 -26.68 22.63
N HIS A 358 13.06 -26.22 21.39
CA HIS A 358 14.07 -26.30 20.35
C HIS A 358 15.23 -25.33 20.63
N SER A 359 16.45 -25.67 20.22
CA SER A 359 17.63 -24.82 20.43
C SER A 359 17.61 -23.54 19.58
N ASP A 360 17.05 -23.64 18.38
CA ASP A 360 16.86 -22.52 17.47
C ASP A 360 15.72 -21.61 17.94
N TRP A 361 15.98 -20.32 18.03
CA TRP A 361 15.01 -19.34 18.50
C TRP A 361 13.91 -19.08 17.47
N GLU A 362 14.19 -19.19 16.16
CA GLU A 362 13.19 -18.98 15.10
C GLU A 362 12.07 -20.04 15.18
N VAL A 363 12.44 -21.27 15.56
CA VAL A 363 11.50 -22.38 15.77
C VAL A 363 10.65 -22.15 17.02
N ARG A 364 11.24 -21.65 18.12
CA ARG A 364 10.50 -21.30 19.33
C ARG A 364 9.54 -20.13 19.08
N ASP A 365 10.01 -19.09 18.39
CA ASP A 365 9.23 -17.91 18.02
C ASP A 365 8.03 -18.30 17.17
N THR A 366 8.25 -19.10 16.11
CA THR A 366 7.16 -19.62 15.26
C THR A 366 6.12 -20.40 16.06
N ALA A 367 6.53 -21.22 17.03
CA ALA A 367 5.60 -21.96 17.88
C ALA A 367 4.74 -21.04 18.77
N LEU A 368 5.35 -20.00 19.33
CA LEU A 368 4.65 -18.98 20.12
C LEU A 368 3.66 -18.19 19.25
N GLU A 369 4.07 -17.78 18.05
CA GLU A 369 3.19 -17.08 17.11
C GLU A 369 2.01 -17.94 16.66
N ILE A 370 2.21 -19.25 16.45
CA ILE A 370 1.10 -20.18 16.20
C ILE A 370 0.16 -20.23 17.41
N GLY A 371 0.68 -20.27 18.64
CA GLY A 371 -0.14 -20.22 19.86
C GLY A 371 -0.89 -18.90 20.05
N ALA A 372 -0.30 -17.77 19.62
CA ALA A 372 -0.96 -16.48 19.62
C ALA A 372 -2.16 -16.48 18.64
N ALA A 373 -1.93 -16.95 17.41
CA ALA A 373 -2.94 -17.02 16.35
C ALA A 373 -4.04 -18.06 16.61
N VAL A 374 -3.70 -19.19 17.23
CA VAL A 374 -4.59 -20.35 17.41
C VAL A 374 -4.69 -20.73 18.91
N PRO A 375 -5.72 -20.24 19.64
CA PRO A 375 -5.77 -20.34 21.10
C PRO A 375 -5.71 -21.76 21.67
N CYS A 376 -6.21 -22.77 20.95
CA CYS A 376 -6.19 -24.16 21.42
C CYS A 376 -4.78 -24.73 21.61
N PHE A 377 -3.75 -24.11 21.04
CA PHE A 377 -2.36 -24.54 21.20
C PHE A 377 -1.61 -23.85 22.33
N ARG A 378 -2.13 -22.76 22.92
CA ARG A 378 -1.46 -22.07 24.04
C ARG A 378 -1.12 -22.99 25.22
N PRO A 379 -1.99 -23.94 25.63
CA PRO A 379 -1.66 -24.88 26.70
C PRO A 379 -0.45 -25.78 26.38
N MET A 380 -0.11 -25.97 25.10
CA MET A 380 1.02 -26.80 24.65
C MET A 380 2.37 -26.08 24.76
N LEU A 381 2.36 -24.75 24.93
CA LEU A 381 3.57 -23.94 25.06
C LEU A 381 4.25 -24.10 26.43
N GLY A 382 3.56 -24.68 27.40
CA GLY A 382 4.07 -24.83 28.77
C GLY A 382 4.12 -23.48 29.52
N PRO A 383 4.96 -23.36 30.56
CA PRO A 383 5.05 -22.14 31.35
C PRO A 383 5.74 -21.02 30.55
N LEU A 384 5.01 -19.94 30.28
CA LEU A 384 5.48 -18.76 29.56
C LEU A 384 6.37 -17.79 30.38
N PRO A 385 6.18 -17.57 31.70
CA PRO A 385 6.99 -16.59 32.44
C PRO A 385 8.51 -16.84 32.37
N PRO A 386 9.02 -18.09 32.40
CA PRO A 386 10.44 -18.36 32.18
C PRO A 386 10.95 -17.92 30.81
N LEU A 387 10.14 -18.07 29.74
CA LEU A 387 10.51 -17.62 28.40
C LEU A 387 10.60 -16.09 28.36
N VAL A 388 9.59 -15.40 28.90
CA VAL A 388 9.57 -13.93 28.97
C VAL A 388 10.77 -13.36 29.73
N ARG A 389 11.24 -14.04 30.78
CA ARG A 389 12.32 -13.52 31.64
C ARG A 389 13.72 -13.89 31.19
N PHE A 390 13.89 -15.05 30.53
CA PHE A 390 15.20 -15.67 30.40
C PHE A 390 15.54 -16.17 28.99
N ASP A 391 14.61 -16.15 28.03
CA ASP A 391 14.97 -16.55 26.66
C ASP A 391 15.98 -15.54 26.07
N PRO A 392 17.07 -16.01 25.44
CA PRO A 392 18.07 -15.11 24.86
C PRO A 392 17.52 -14.25 23.71
N SER A 393 16.48 -14.70 22.99
CA SER A 393 15.94 -13.97 21.86
C SER A 393 14.85 -12.98 22.29
N PRO A 394 14.96 -11.67 21.95
CA PRO A 394 13.92 -10.70 22.25
C PRO A 394 12.59 -11.03 21.56
N TYR A 395 12.64 -11.62 20.37
CA TYR A 395 11.43 -12.04 19.64
C TYR A 395 10.65 -13.11 20.41
N VAL A 396 11.35 -14.12 20.94
CA VAL A 396 10.74 -15.17 21.77
C VAL A 396 10.18 -14.59 23.07
N ARG A 397 10.92 -13.69 23.74
CA ARG A 397 10.42 -13.01 24.96
C ARG A 397 9.13 -12.22 24.66
N ALA A 398 9.12 -11.45 23.58
CA ALA A 398 7.97 -10.66 23.15
C ALA A 398 6.77 -11.54 22.75
N ALA A 399 6.98 -12.61 21.98
CA ALA A 399 5.94 -13.55 21.57
C ALA A 399 5.33 -14.32 22.76
N ALA A 400 6.16 -14.71 23.72
CA ALA A 400 5.70 -15.34 24.96
C ALA A 400 4.86 -14.37 25.81
N LEU A 401 5.29 -13.09 25.90
CA LEU A 401 4.52 -12.07 26.60
C LEU A 401 3.19 -11.79 25.90
N ARG A 402 3.16 -11.72 24.56
CA ARG A 402 1.90 -11.61 23.79
C ARG A 402 0.93 -12.75 24.10
N CYS A 403 1.43 -13.99 24.18
CA CYS A 403 0.59 -15.13 24.55
C CYS A 403 -0.02 -14.96 25.95
N MET A 404 0.76 -14.48 26.93
CA MET A 404 0.24 -14.20 28.27
C MET A 404 -0.79 -13.07 28.28
N VAL A 405 -0.58 -12.01 27.50
CA VAL A 405 -1.55 -10.90 27.33
C VAL A 405 -2.86 -11.39 26.73
N LEU A 406 -2.82 -12.28 25.74
CA LEU A 406 -4.02 -12.87 25.15
C LEU A 406 -4.82 -13.75 26.12
N ASP A 407 -4.16 -14.23 27.18
CA ASP A 407 -4.72 -15.03 28.26
C ASP A 407 -4.80 -14.22 29.58
N GLU A 408 -4.88 -12.88 29.51
CA GLU A 408 -4.82 -11.96 30.67
C GLU A 408 -5.77 -12.33 31.81
N LYS A 409 -6.95 -12.90 31.50
CA LYS A 409 -7.94 -13.37 32.49
C LYS A 409 -7.38 -14.42 33.46
N TYR A 410 -6.33 -15.13 33.09
CA TYR A 410 -5.65 -16.14 33.92
C TYR A 410 -4.40 -15.58 34.61
N HIS A 411 -3.99 -14.35 34.30
CA HIS A 411 -2.74 -13.74 34.76
C HIS A 411 -2.94 -12.35 35.38
N GLN A 412 -4.16 -11.99 35.79
CA GLN A 412 -4.52 -10.64 36.23
C GLN A 412 -3.61 -10.06 37.33
N ASP A 413 -3.14 -10.91 38.26
CA ASP A 413 -2.30 -10.47 39.38
C ASP A 413 -0.80 -10.40 39.03
N GLU A 414 -0.32 -11.25 38.11
CA GLU A 414 1.12 -11.36 37.78
C GLU A 414 1.51 -10.47 36.59
N LEU A 415 0.61 -10.34 35.60
CA LEU A 415 0.92 -9.73 34.32
C LEU A 415 1.31 -8.24 34.44
N PRO A 416 0.63 -7.39 35.24
CA PRO A 416 1.05 -6.00 35.41
C PRO A 416 2.46 -5.85 35.97
N GLN A 417 2.81 -6.64 37.00
CA GLN A 417 4.16 -6.61 37.57
C GLN A 417 5.21 -7.18 36.61
N LEU A 418 4.85 -8.19 35.82
CA LEU A 418 5.74 -8.71 34.78
C LEU A 418 6.01 -7.65 33.71
N CYS A 419 4.97 -6.95 33.23
CA CYS A 419 5.11 -5.85 32.26
C CYS A 419 5.95 -4.69 32.83
N GLU A 420 5.72 -4.27 34.08
CA GLU A 420 6.56 -3.28 34.76
C GLU A 420 8.04 -3.73 34.74
N ASN A 421 8.32 -4.97 35.14
CA ASN A 421 9.69 -5.50 35.15
C ASN A 421 10.31 -5.56 33.75
N VAL A 422 9.54 -5.92 32.73
CA VAL A 422 10.01 -5.96 31.33
C VAL A 422 10.42 -4.56 30.87
N VAL A 423 9.60 -3.54 31.10
CA VAL A 423 9.94 -2.16 30.71
C VAL A 423 11.18 -1.65 31.46
N MET A 424 11.32 -2.00 32.74
CA MET A 424 12.41 -1.51 33.57
C MET A 424 13.75 -2.23 33.32
N LEU A 425 13.73 -3.50 32.89
CA LEU A 425 14.91 -4.37 32.89
C LEU A 425 15.29 -4.94 31.53
N ASP A 426 14.37 -5.05 30.58
CA ASP A 426 14.66 -5.63 29.27
C ASP A 426 15.48 -4.65 28.42
N ALA A 427 16.54 -5.15 27.81
CA ALA A 427 17.46 -4.35 26.99
C ALA A 427 16.90 -4.07 25.60
N ASP A 428 16.01 -4.93 25.10
CA ASP A 428 15.48 -4.88 23.73
C ASP A 428 14.11 -4.22 23.70
N ALA A 429 13.81 -3.50 22.61
CA ALA A 429 12.56 -2.73 22.49
C ALA A 429 11.33 -3.61 22.31
N GLU A 430 11.45 -4.75 21.61
CA GLU A 430 10.30 -5.58 21.23
C GLU A 430 9.50 -6.10 22.45
N PRO A 431 10.12 -6.66 23.51
CA PRO A 431 9.38 -7.03 24.72
C PRO A 431 8.79 -5.81 25.46
N ARG A 432 9.52 -4.69 25.50
CA ARG A 432 9.08 -3.45 26.16
C ARG A 432 7.84 -2.89 25.48
N LEU A 433 7.80 -2.88 24.15
CA LEU A 433 6.64 -2.42 23.38
C LEU A 433 5.39 -3.24 23.70
N VAL A 434 5.49 -4.57 23.73
CA VAL A 434 4.36 -5.44 24.11
C VAL A 434 3.88 -5.16 25.53
N ALA A 435 4.81 -4.94 26.47
CA ALA A 435 4.49 -4.62 27.85
C ALA A 435 3.77 -3.26 27.98
N VAL A 436 4.26 -2.22 27.30
CA VAL A 436 3.67 -0.88 27.30
C VAL A 436 2.29 -0.87 26.65
N GLN A 437 2.11 -1.59 25.54
CA GLN A 437 0.79 -1.74 24.89
C GLN A 437 -0.24 -2.38 25.83
N TYR A 438 0.14 -3.41 26.58
CA TYR A 438 -0.74 -4.01 27.59
C TYR A 438 -1.12 -3.01 28.68
N LEU A 439 -0.14 -2.30 29.25
CA LEU A 439 -0.37 -1.32 30.31
C LEU A 439 -1.21 -0.13 29.81
N HIS A 440 -1.02 0.32 28.58
CA HIS A 440 -1.84 1.34 27.94
C HIS A 440 -3.30 0.90 27.80
N LYS A 441 -3.53 -0.30 27.24
CA LYS A 441 -4.88 -0.86 27.08
C LYS A 441 -5.61 -1.05 28.42
N THR A 442 -4.87 -1.29 29.49
CA THR A 442 -5.39 -1.59 30.83
C THR A 442 -5.13 -0.46 31.85
N LEU A 443 -4.87 0.76 31.35
CA LEU A 443 -4.38 1.90 32.13
C LEU A 443 -5.21 2.18 33.39
N ALA A 444 -6.53 2.14 33.29
CA ALA A 444 -7.42 2.42 34.43
C ALA A 444 -7.20 1.46 35.63
N ALA A 445 -6.85 0.19 35.36
CA ALA A 445 -6.57 -0.80 36.40
C ALA A 445 -5.10 -0.77 36.86
N ASN A 446 -4.19 -0.33 35.98
CA ASN A 446 -2.75 -0.46 36.15
C ASN A 446 -2.01 0.89 36.24
N ILE A 447 -2.72 1.97 36.57
CA ILE A 447 -2.17 3.33 36.58
C ILE A 447 -0.92 3.49 37.44
N ARG A 448 -0.82 2.76 38.56
CA ARG A 448 0.37 2.74 39.43
C ARG A 448 1.59 2.13 38.76
N HIS A 449 1.40 1.08 37.96
CA HIS A 449 2.49 0.46 37.19
C HIS A 449 2.95 1.41 36.09
N VAL A 450 2.01 2.06 35.39
CA VAL A 450 2.29 3.06 34.35
C VAL A 450 3.08 4.24 34.91
N PHE A 451 2.67 4.77 36.07
CA PHE A 451 3.40 5.84 36.74
C PHE A 451 4.85 5.46 37.08
N ARG A 452 5.10 4.21 37.51
CA ARG A 452 6.46 3.74 37.83
C ARG A 452 7.38 3.60 36.63
N ILE A 453 6.84 3.22 35.49
CA ILE A 453 7.64 3.04 34.26
C ILE A 453 7.86 4.35 33.50
N LEU A 454 7.10 5.41 33.81
CA LEU A 454 7.10 6.68 33.07
C LEU A 454 8.52 7.20 32.76
N PRO A 455 9.43 7.38 33.74
CA PRO A 455 10.75 7.92 33.44
C PRO A 455 11.55 7.04 32.48
N LYS A 456 11.36 5.72 32.55
CA LYS A 456 12.09 4.78 31.70
C LYS A 456 11.50 4.68 30.29
N ALA A 457 10.18 4.75 30.17
CA ALA A 457 9.47 4.59 28.91
C ALA A 457 9.48 5.88 28.06
N ILE A 458 9.53 7.07 28.67
CA ILE A 458 9.64 8.34 27.93
C ILE A 458 11.06 8.56 27.36
N GLU A 459 12.07 8.03 28.06
CA GLU A 459 13.49 7.97 27.65
C GLU A 459 13.80 6.76 26.74
N ASP A 460 12.79 5.98 26.33
CA ASP A 460 13.03 4.79 25.51
C ASP A 460 13.62 5.19 24.14
N THR A 461 14.42 4.30 23.54
CA THR A 461 14.97 4.52 22.21
C THR A 461 13.97 4.22 21.09
N ASP A 462 12.85 3.55 21.42
CA ASP A 462 11.79 3.22 20.47
C ASP A 462 10.67 4.27 20.49
N ASP A 463 10.41 4.90 19.34
CA ASP A 463 9.43 5.98 19.19
C ASP A 463 8.00 5.57 19.55
N GLU A 464 7.62 4.31 19.33
CA GLU A 464 6.28 3.81 19.63
C GLU A 464 6.08 3.70 21.14
N VAL A 465 7.09 3.20 21.86
CA VAL A 465 7.09 3.17 23.33
C VAL A 465 6.93 4.58 23.90
N ARG A 466 7.72 5.55 23.41
CA ARG A 466 7.65 6.95 23.87
C ARG A 466 6.27 7.55 23.62
N ARG A 467 5.70 7.34 22.42
CA ARG A 467 4.38 7.87 22.05
C ARG A 467 3.27 7.33 22.94
N LEU A 468 3.23 6.01 23.13
CA LEU A 468 2.25 5.38 24.02
C LEU A 468 2.38 5.89 25.47
N MET A 469 3.61 6.16 25.92
CA MET A 469 3.83 6.75 27.25
C MET A 469 3.23 8.16 27.34
N ILE A 470 3.46 9.02 26.35
CA ILE A 470 2.90 10.38 26.31
C ILE A 470 1.36 10.37 26.29
N GLU A 471 0.75 9.46 25.53
CA GLU A 471 -0.71 9.26 25.54
C GLU A 471 -1.23 8.91 26.94
N MET A 472 -0.55 7.98 27.63
CA MET A 472 -0.89 7.60 29.00
C MET A 472 -0.73 8.75 30.01
N CYS A 473 0.23 9.66 29.81
CA CYS A 473 0.45 10.82 30.69
C CYS A 473 -0.77 11.73 30.79
N SER A 474 -1.58 11.84 29.74
CA SER A 474 -2.83 12.61 29.78
C SER A 474 -3.77 12.11 30.88
N THR A 475 -3.79 10.79 31.13
CA THR A 475 -4.59 10.21 32.22
C THR A 475 -3.92 10.38 33.58
N LEU A 476 -2.58 10.25 33.65
CA LEU A 476 -1.82 10.48 34.88
C LEU A 476 -2.00 11.91 35.42
N LEU A 477 -2.00 12.92 34.53
CA LEU A 477 -2.20 14.33 34.88
C LEU A 477 -3.60 14.64 35.45
N VAL A 478 -4.61 13.81 35.14
CA VAL A 478 -5.98 13.98 35.65
C VAL A 478 -6.13 13.39 37.06
N VAL A 479 -5.24 12.48 37.45
CA VAL A 479 -5.30 11.82 38.76
C VAL A 479 -4.43 12.58 39.76
N GLU A 480 -5.08 13.20 40.75
CA GLU A 480 -4.43 14.06 41.75
C GLU A 480 -3.20 13.41 42.42
N GLU A 481 -3.20 12.08 42.62
CA GLU A 481 -2.08 11.33 43.21
C GLU A 481 -0.79 11.40 42.35
N PHE A 482 -0.90 11.50 41.03
CA PHE A 482 0.22 11.38 40.09
C PHE A 482 0.50 12.67 39.30
N ALA A 483 -0.40 13.65 39.33
CA ALA A 483 -0.36 14.81 38.45
C ALA A 483 0.92 15.64 38.60
N GLU A 484 1.31 15.99 39.84
CA GLU A 484 2.47 16.85 40.11
C GLU A 484 3.79 16.22 39.61
N GLU A 485 4.02 14.93 39.91
CA GLU A 485 5.24 14.24 39.49
C GLU A 485 5.25 13.96 37.99
N THR A 486 4.09 13.69 37.39
CA THR A 486 3.97 13.52 35.93
C THR A 486 4.23 14.82 35.17
N GLU A 487 3.68 15.94 35.64
CA GLU A 487 3.90 17.26 35.04
C GLU A 487 5.38 17.62 35.10
N LYS A 488 6.02 17.39 36.25
CA LYS A 488 7.45 17.63 36.43
C LYS A 488 8.30 16.81 35.45
N GLU A 489 8.00 15.53 35.28
CA GLU A 489 8.70 14.67 34.32
C GLU A 489 8.51 15.20 32.89
N LEU A 490 7.28 15.48 32.48
CA LEU A 490 6.99 15.98 31.12
C LEU A 490 7.67 17.31 30.80
N GLN A 491 7.83 18.20 31.78
CA GLN A 491 8.54 19.48 31.59
C GLN A 491 9.98 19.28 31.13
N GLU A 492 10.64 18.16 31.46
CA GLU A 492 12.01 17.86 31.01
C GLU A 492 12.08 17.57 29.49
N TRP A 493 10.93 17.27 28.86
CA TRP A 493 10.83 16.80 27.48
C TRP A 493 10.17 17.80 26.52
N THR A 494 9.80 19.01 26.96
CA THR A 494 9.11 20.00 26.10
C THR A 494 9.96 20.52 24.93
N GLU A 495 11.29 20.48 25.10
CA GLU A 495 12.28 20.91 24.12
C GLU A 495 12.82 19.75 23.26
N ASP A 496 12.38 18.51 23.51
CA ASP A 496 12.78 17.36 22.71
C ASP A 496 12.28 17.52 21.26
N SER A 497 13.16 17.26 20.30
CA SER A 497 12.89 17.47 18.87
C SER A 497 11.85 16.53 18.29
N GLU A 498 11.65 15.36 18.90
CA GLU A 498 10.78 14.29 18.40
C GLU A 498 9.44 14.29 19.14
N ILE A 499 9.47 14.41 20.47
CA ILE A 499 8.26 14.29 21.30
C ILE A 499 7.79 15.61 21.92
N GLY A 500 8.58 16.68 21.89
CA GLY A 500 8.29 17.92 22.62
C GLY A 500 6.99 18.60 22.20
N ALA A 501 6.59 18.50 20.93
CA ALA A 501 5.28 19.01 20.48
C ALA A 501 4.10 18.25 21.09
N ALA A 502 4.19 16.91 21.17
CA ALA A 502 3.16 16.07 21.78
C ALA A 502 3.10 16.30 23.29
N VAL A 503 4.25 16.43 23.95
CA VAL A 503 4.36 16.76 25.37
C VAL A 503 3.70 18.11 25.68
N ARG A 504 4.01 19.17 24.92
CA ARG A 504 3.38 20.49 25.07
C ARG A 504 1.86 20.46 24.89
N ALA A 505 1.37 19.66 23.94
CA ALA A 505 -0.05 19.44 23.76
C ALA A 505 -0.70 18.76 24.98
N VAL A 506 -0.05 17.76 25.56
CA VAL A 506 -0.52 17.08 26.79
C VAL A 506 -0.51 18.02 28.00
N LEU A 507 0.47 18.93 28.09
CA LEU A 507 0.53 19.98 29.11
C LEU A 507 -0.46 21.14 28.88
N GLY A 508 -1.20 21.14 27.77
CA GLY A 508 -2.22 22.15 27.45
C GLY A 508 -1.67 23.47 26.90
N GLU A 509 -0.45 23.49 26.35
CA GLU A 509 0.11 24.66 25.69
C GLU A 509 -0.56 24.92 24.33
N PRO A 510 -0.80 26.19 23.94
CA PRO A 510 -1.45 26.51 22.67
C PRO A 510 -0.60 26.08 21.47
N PRO A 511 -1.23 25.60 20.38
CA PRO A 511 -0.51 25.29 19.15
C PRO A 511 0.08 26.58 18.58
N VAL A 512 1.37 26.56 18.25
CA VAL A 512 2.06 27.71 17.67
C VAL A 512 1.61 27.87 16.20
N GLU A 513 0.76 28.89 15.92
CA GLU A 513 0.35 29.24 14.55
C GLU A 513 1.56 29.61 13.68
N HIS A 514 1.72 28.93 12.54
CA HIS A 514 2.70 29.29 11.51
C HIS A 514 2.03 30.19 10.43
N ALA A 515 2.81 31.01 9.72
CA ALA A 515 2.36 31.88 8.62
C ALA A 515 1.71 31.10 7.46
N ASP A 516 0.92 31.76 6.60
CA ASP A 516 0.23 31.14 5.44
C ASP A 516 1.18 30.23 4.67
N PRO A 517 0.90 28.91 4.63
CA PRO A 517 1.84 27.93 4.08
C PRO A 517 2.17 28.21 2.62
N VAL A 518 1.28 28.82 1.84
CA VAL A 518 1.53 29.13 0.43
C VAL A 518 2.58 30.22 0.26
N GLU A 519 2.53 31.29 1.06
CA GLU A 519 3.52 32.38 0.99
C GLU A 519 4.91 31.90 1.44
N HIS A 520 4.97 31.04 2.46
CA HIS A 520 6.22 30.41 2.89
C HIS A 520 6.80 29.52 1.80
N ILE A 521 5.99 28.63 1.21
CA ILE A 521 6.41 27.75 0.11
C ILE A 521 6.91 28.56 -1.08
N LEU A 522 6.18 29.59 -1.53
CA LEU A 522 6.60 30.44 -2.65
C LEU A 522 7.90 31.20 -2.33
N THR A 523 8.07 31.63 -1.08
CA THR A 523 9.32 32.27 -0.62
C THR A 523 10.49 31.29 -0.65
N ASP A 524 10.29 30.06 -0.18
CA ASP A 524 11.31 29.01 -0.22
C ASP A 524 11.68 28.62 -1.65
N MET A 525 10.68 28.47 -2.53
CA MET A 525 10.91 28.23 -3.97
C MET A 525 11.76 29.36 -4.56
N MET A 526 11.43 30.62 -4.27
CA MET A 526 12.19 31.77 -4.75
C MET A 526 13.61 31.82 -4.19
N ASN A 527 13.82 31.44 -2.93
CA ASN A 527 15.15 31.38 -2.31
C ASN A 527 15.99 30.25 -2.92
N ALA A 528 15.41 29.06 -3.10
CA ALA A 528 16.08 27.93 -3.75
C ALA A 528 16.48 28.27 -5.20
N LEU A 529 15.65 29.02 -5.92
CA LEU A 529 15.94 29.47 -7.28
C LEU A 529 16.93 30.65 -7.35
N ARG A 530 17.13 31.41 -6.27
CA ARG A 530 18.10 32.53 -6.23
C ARG A 530 19.54 32.05 -6.11
N ILE A 531 19.78 30.95 -5.41
CA ILE A 531 21.14 30.45 -5.12
C ILE A 531 21.89 30.06 -6.41
N HIS A 532 21.19 29.72 -7.51
CA HIS A 532 21.80 29.21 -8.74
C HIS A 532 21.97 30.20 -9.91
N PHE A 533 21.58 31.47 -9.77
CA PHE A 533 21.87 32.47 -10.82
C PHE A 533 23.22 33.18 -10.62
N GLU A 534 23.84 33.09 -9.43
CA GLU A 534 25.16 33.68 -9.16
C GLU A 534 26.32 32.65 -9.22
N ASP A 535 26.04 31.35 -9.10
CA ASP A 535 27.04 30.28 -9.16
C ASP A 535 26.90 29.41 -10.42
N THR A 536 27.19 30.01 -11.58
CA THR A 536 27.78 29.22 -12.68
C THR A 536 29.26 29.01 -12.37
N ILE A 537 29.54 28.17 -11.37
CA ILE A 537 30.87 27.55 -11.24
C ILE A 537 30.82 26.29 -12.10
N ASP A 538 31.34 26.48 -13.31
CA ASP A 538 31.80 25.44 -14.22
C ASP A 538 32.70 24.46 -13.45
N CYS A 539 32.22 23.26 -13.17
CA CYS A 539 32.99 22.18 -12.55
C CYS A 539 32.56 20.82 -13.13
N TYR A 540 33.18 20.50 -14.27
CA TYR A 540 33.44 19.18 -14.89
C TYR A 540 32.29 18.17 -15.10
#